data_AF-A0A955N008-F1
#
_entry.id   AF-A0A955N008-F1
#
_cell.length_a   1.000
_cell.length_b   1.000
_cell.length_c   1.000
_cell.angle_alpha   90.00
_cell.angle_beta   90.00
_cell.angle_gamma   90.00
#
_symmetry.space_group_name_H-M   'P 1'
#
loop_
_entity.id
_entity.type
_entity.pdbx_description
1 polymer ?
#
loop_
_entity_poly.entity_id
_entity_poly.type
_entity_poly.pdbx_seq_one_letter_code
_entity_poly.pdbx_strand_id
1 'polypeptide(L)' 'MTNVQEFVTSFESLPTTERQEVLVELLRRVQTESHDLASDEDLTAVADTLFLELDKRERGT' A
#
# COMPACT_ATOMS: atom_id res chain seq x y z
N MET A 1 -3.56 5.95 -21.41
CA MET A 1 -3.78 5.52 -20.02
C MET A 1 -2.42 5.20 -19.46
N THR A 2 -1.96 5.95 -18.47
CA THR A 2 -0.66 5.72 -17.82
C THR A 2 -0.78 4.44 -16.99
N ASN A 3 0.13 3.50 -17.19
CA ASN A 3 0.21 2.28 -16.37
C ASN A 3 0.59 2.68 -14.92
N VAL A 4 0.10 1.94 -13.91
CA VAL A 4 0.48 2.10 -12.50
C VAL A 4 2.01 2.25 -12.34
N GLN A 5 2.79 1.44 -13.05
CA GLN A 5 4.25 1.49 -12.99
C GLN A 5 4.82 2.83 -13.51
N GLU A 6 4.27 3.35 -14.60
CA GLU A 6 4.70 4.64 -15.18
C GLU A 6 4.33 5.80 -14.24
N PHE A 7 3.18 5.71 -13.58
CA PHE A 7 2.75 6.68 -12.59
C PHE A 7 3.66 6.68 -11.35
N VAL A 8 3.98 5.49 -10.82
CA VAL A 8 4.90 5.34 -9.68
C VAL A 8 6.28 5.90 -10.02
N THR A 9 6.82 5.55 -11.19
CA THR A 9 8.12 6.10 -11.64
C THR A 9 8.07 7.63 -11.76
N SER A 10 6.98 8.18 -12.29
CA SER A 10 6.80 9.63 -12.39
C SER A 10 6.74 10.29 -11.00
N PHE A 11 6.04 9.69 -10.04
CA PHE A 11 5.97 10.17 -8.67
C PHE A 11 7.33 10.13 -7.97
N GLU A 12 8.09 9.05 -8.13
CA GLU A 12 9.41 8.89 -7.52
C GLU A 12 10.42 9.91 -8.06
N SER A 13 10.24 10.34 -9.32
CA SER A 13 11.07 11.35 -9.98
C SER A 13 10.82 12.79 -9.50
N LEU A 14 9.76 13.04 -8.73
CA LEU A 14 9.45 14.37 -8.20
C LEU A 14 10.50 14.82 -7.16
N PRO A 15 10.74 16.14 -7.04
CA PRO A 15 11.49 16.71 -5.92
C PRO A 15 10.92 16.26 -4.57
N THR A 16 11.79 16.13 -3.56
CA THR A 16 11.39 15.67 -2.22
C THR A 16 10.23 16.48 -1.64
N THR A 17 10.25 17.80 -1.81
CA THR A 17 9.19 18.69 -1.34
C THR A 17 7.84 18.35 -1.97
N GLU A 18 7.81 18.14 -3.29
CA GLU A 18 6.58 17.79 -4.03
C GLU A 18 6.05 16.40 -3.61
N ARG A 19 6.94 15.42 -3.41
CA ARG A 19 6.52 14.12 -2.87
C ARG A 19 5.92 14.23 -1.47
N GLN A 20 6.49 15.09 -0.63
CA GLN A 20 5.98 15.34 0.72
C GLN A 20 4.60 15.98 0.67
N GLU A 21 4.37 16.95 -0.21
CA GLU A 21 3.05 17.59 -0.40
C GLU A 21 1.99 16.58 -0.84
N VAL A 22 2.31 15.73 -1.80
CA VAL A 22 1.42 14.64 -2.25
C VAL A 22 1.12 13.68 -1.10
N LEU A 23 2.13 13.29 -0.31
CA LEU A 23 1.93 12.40 0.83
C LEU A 23 1.05 13.05 1.91
N VAL A 24 1.24 14.32 2.21
CA VAL A 24 0.40 15.07 3.16
C VAL A 24 -1.05 15.11 2.69
N GLU A 25 -1.28 15.34 1.40
CA GLU A 25 -2.63 15.36 0.84
C GLU A 25 -3.29 13.97 0.87
N LEU A 26 -2.55 12.90 0.57
CA LEU A 26 -3.04 11.53 0.71
C LEU A 26 -3.42 11.21 2.17
N LEU A 27 -2.56 11.56 3.13
CA LEU A 27 -2.83 11.35 4.56
C LEU A 27 -4.03 12.17 5.07
N ARG A 28 -4.26 13.37 4.50
CA ARG A 28 -5.44 14.17 4.80
C ARG A 28 -6.70 13.48 4.31
N ARG A 29 -6.70 12.98 3.07
CA ARG A 29 -7.83 12.24 2.49
C ARG A 29 -8.13 10.98 3.27
N VAL A 30 -7.09 10.26 3.70
CA VAL A 30 -7.25 9.03 4.48
C VAL A 30 -8.00 9.28 5.81
N GLN A 31 -7.88 10.47 6.37
CA GLN A 31 -8.59 10.82 7.61
C GLN A 31 -10.04 11.23 7.38
N THR A 32 -10.39 11.68 6.17
CA THR A 32 -11.69 12.31 5.89
C THR A 32 -12.60 11.47 5.01
N GLU A 33 -12.03 10.57 4.20
CA GLU A 33 -12.80 9.71 3.32
C GLU A 33 -13.32 8.49 4.09
N SER A 34 -14.55 8.09 3.75
CA SER A 34 -15.09 6.83 4.23
C SER A 34 -14.35 5.71 3.52
N HIS A 35 -13.36 5.14 4.20
CA HIS A 35 -12.77 3.90 3.75
C HIS A 35 -13.74 2.78 4.07
N ASP A 36 -14.04 1.96 3.07
CA ASP A 36 -14.53 0.62 3.33
C ASP A 36 -13.42 -0.06 4.15
N LEU A 37 -13.62 -0.12 5.46
CA LEU A 37 -12.74 -0.89 6.33
C LEU A 37 -12.73 -2.31 5.79
N ALA A 38 -11.54 -2.90 5.72
CA ALA A 38 -11.38 -4.30 5.38
C ALA A 38 -12.34 -5.11 6.27
N SER A 39 -13.14 -5.95 5.64
CA SER A 39 -14.01 -6.86 6.39
C SER A 39 -13.15 -7.83 7.20
N ASP A 40 -13.73 -8.47 8.21
CA ASP A 40 -13.04 -9.53 8.95
C ASP A 40 -12.54 -10.66 8.01
N GLU A 41 -13.25 -10.90 6.90
CA GLU A 41 -12.86 -11.86 5.87
C GLU A 41 -11.60 -11.42 5.12
N ASP A 42 -11.54 -10.13 4.73
CA ASP A 42 -10.36 -9.55 4.09
C ASP A 42 -9.13 -9.62 5.00
N LEU A 43 -9.32 -9.31 6.29
CA LEU A 43 -8.26 -9.38 7.29
C LEU A 43 -7.76 -10.82 7.48
N THR A 44 -8.68 -11.79 7.51
CA THR A 44 -8.34 -13.22 7.65
C THR A 44 -7.57 -13.72 6.43
N ALA A 45 -8.01 -13.37 5.22
CA ALA A 45 -7.34 -13.79 3.98
C ALA A 45 -5.91 -13.21 3.86
N VAL A 46 -5.71 -11.96 4.30
CA VAL A 46 -4.38 -11.34 4.35
C VAL A 46 -3.51 -12.03 5.40
N ALA A 47 -4.06 -12.34 6.58
CA ALA A 47 -3.34 -13.05 7.63
C ALA A 47 -2.87 -14.44 7.13
N ASP A 48 -3.75 -15.21 6.50
CA ASP A 48 -3.42 -16.52 5.94
C ASP A 48 -2.27 -16.45 4.94
N THR A 49 -2.31 -15.45 4.05
CA THR A 49 -1.24 -15.21 3.08
C THR A 49 0.09 -14.92 3.77
N LEU A 50 0.08 -14.06 4.79
CA LEU A 50 1.28 -13.71 5.57
C LEU A 50 1.88 -14.93 6.29
N PHE A 51 1.03 -15.76 6.91
CA PHE A 51 1.48 -16.97 7.61
C PHE A 51 2.06 -18.01 6.65
N LEU A 52 1.46 -18.20 5.46
CA LEU A 52 1.99 -19.10 4.44
C LEU A 52 3.36 -18.64 3.91
N GLU A 53 3.55 -17.33 3.74
CA GLU A 53 4.86 -16.78 3.38
C GLU A 53 5.90 -16.99 4.47
N LEU A 54 5.53 -16.81 5.72
CA LEU A 54 6.41 -17.01 6.86
C LEU A 54 6.86 -18.48 6.96
N ASP A 55 5.91 -19.41 6.86
CA ASP A 55 6.17 -20.85 6.88
C ASP A 55 7.09 -21.28 5.71
N LYS A 56 6.92 -20.69 4.52
CA LYS A 56 7.85 -20.93 3.39
C LYS A 56 9.27 -20.46 3.71
N ARG A 57 9.44 -19.32 4.38
CA ARG A 57 10.76 -18.79 4.77
C ARG A 57 11.42 -19.67 5.83
N GLU A 58 10.64 -20.12 6.82
CA GLU A 58 11.13 -20.98 7.91
C GLU A 58 11.55 -22.37 7.40
N ARG A 59 10.83 -22.94 6.42
CA ARG A 59 11.19 -24.22 5.78
C ARG A 59 12.42 -24.14 4.87
N GLY A 60 12.83 -22.93 4.47
CA GLY A 60 14.01 -22.68 3.64
C GLY A 60 15.31 -22.51 4.44
N THR A 61 15.29 -22.75 5.75
CA THR A 61 16.44 -22.68 6.68
C THR A 61 16.74 -24.07 7.24
#